data_AF-A0A952UT36-F1
#
_entry.id   AF-A0A952UT36-F1
#
_cell.length_a   1.000
_cell.length_b   1.000
_cell.length_c   1.000
_cell.angle_alpha   90.00
_cell.angle_beta   90.00
_cell.angle_gamma   90.00
#
_symmetry.space_group_name_H-M   'P 1'
#
loop_
_entity.id
_entity.type
_entity.pdbx_description
1 polymer ?
#
loop_
_entity_poly.entity_id
_entity_poly.type
_entity_poly.pdbx_seq_one_letter_code
_entity_poly.pdbx_strand_id
1 'polypeptide(L)' 'MRLGLLLAALLASAPMQCQGEPDFDKRREETPAEALYGLAEQFKAQGNPSAQRETLEYLVARYPNSRFAEMARTDLAKGP' A
#
# COMPACT_ATOMS: atom_id res chain seq x y z
N MET A 1 18.71 -37.11 -29.28
CA MET A 1 18.08 -37.63 -28.05
C MET A 1 18.59 -36.96 -26.75
N ARG A 2 19.09 -35.71 -26.78
CA ARG A 2 19.50 -34.95 -25.58
C ARG A 2 18.77 -33.61 -25.44
N LEU A 3 18.20 -33.10 -26.54
CA LEU A 3 17.51 -31.80 -26.57
C LEU A 3 16.10 -31.85 -25.95
N GLY A 4 15.38 -32.96 -26.11
CA GLY A 4 14.04 -33.14 -25.53
C GLY A 4 14.03 -33.30 -24.01
N LEU A 5 15.11 -33.83 -23.42
CA LEU A 5 15.22 -34.00 -21.97
C LEU A 5 15.44 -32.66 -21.24
N LEU A 6 16.09 -31.69 -21.91
CA LEU A 6 16.36 -30.37 -21.34
C LEU A 6 15.11 -29.48 -21.28
N LEU A 7 14.18 -29.64 -22.22
CA LEU A 7 12.94 -28.85 -22.26
C LEU A 7 11.93 -29.27 -21.18
N ALA A 8 11.87 -30.55 -20.85
CA ALA A 8 10.98 -31.07 -19.80
C ALA A 8 11.39 -30.62 -18.38
N ALA A 9 12.68 -30.41 -18.14
CA ALA A 9 13.20 -29.97 -16.84
C ALA A 9 12.85 -28.50 -16.53
N LEU A 10 12.65 -27.66 -17.56
CA LEU A 10 12.26 -26.25 -17.42
C LEU A 10 10.76 -26.05 -17.10
N LEU A 11 9.92 -27.03 -17.42
CA LEU A 11 8.48 -27.00 -17.13
C LEU A 11 8.13 -27.59 -15.76
N ALA A 12 9.01 -28.44 -15.21
CA ALA A 12 8.80 -29.10 -13.92
C ALA A 12 9.12 -28.20 -12.71
N SER A 13 9.71 -27.02 -12.91
CA SER A 13 10.08 -26.07 -11.85
C SER A 13 9.11 -24.89 -11.69
N ALA A 14 7.92 -24.93 -12.30
CA ALA A 14 6.91 -23.88 -12.16
C ALA A 14 5.78 -24.13 -11.11
N PRO A 15 5.95 -24.87 -9.98
CA PRO A 15 4.82 -25.17 -9.11
C PRO A 15 4.41 -24.04 -8.13
N MET A 16 4.80 -22.78 -8.36
CA MET A 16 4.37 -21.66 -7.49
C MET A 16 3.81 -20.43 -8.20
N GLN A 17 3.77 -20.40 -9.54
CA GLN A 17 3.28 -19.23 -10.28
C GLN A 17 1.78 -19.29 -10.61
N CYS A 18 1.11 -20.40 -10.32
CA CYS A 18 -0.35 -20.51 -10.34
C CYS A 18 -0.87 -20.58 -8.90
N GLN A 19 -0.68 -19.52 -8.10
CA GLN A 19 -1.62 -19.28 -7.01
C GLN A 19 -2.97 -18.94 -7.65
N GLY A 20 -4.04 -19.61 -7.21
CA GLY A 20 -5.37 -19.50 -7.80
C GLY A 20 -5.84 -18.05 -7.96
N GLU A 21 -6.81 -17.86 -8.86
CA GLU A 21 -7.35 -16.53 -9.19
C GLU A 21 -7.68 -15.77 -7.89
N PRO A 22 -7.14 -14.55 -7.71
CA PRO A 22 -7.36 -13.80 -6.48
C PRO A 22 -8.86 -13.58 -6.29
N ASP A 23 -9.37 -14.00 -5.14
CA ASP A 23 -10.76 -13.80 -4.75
C ASP A 23 -10.97 -12.31 -4.41
N PHE A 24 -11.39 -11.56 -5.42
CA PHE A 24 -11.56 -10.12 -5.32
C PHE A 24 -12.64 -9.71 -4.32
N ASP A 25 -13.64 -10.58 -4.08
CA ASP A 25 -14.71 -10.34 -3.11
C ASP A 25 -14.20 -10.40 -1.66
N LYS A 26 -13.03 -11.01 -1.43
CA LYS A 26 -12.38 -11.06 -0.11
C LYS A 26 -11.37 -9.95 0.14
N ARG A 27 -11.16 -9.02 -0.80
CA ARG A 27 -10.22 -7.92 -0.58
C ARG A 27 -10.74 -6.95 0.47
N ARG A 28 -9.92 -6.69 1.49
CA ARG A 28 -10.14 -5.59 2.41
C ARG A 28 -9.84 -4.28 1.67
N GLU A 29 -10.88 -3.52 1.37
CA GLU A 29 -10.74 -2.16 0.88
C GLU A 29 -10.29 -1.24 2.02
N GLU A 30 -9.36 -0.35 1.71
CA GLU A 30 -8.93 0.67 2.65
C GLU A 30 -10.04 1.71 2.83
N THR A 31 -10.21 2.19 4.06
CA THR A 31 -11.09 3.35 4.27
C THR A 31 -10.44 4.60 3.66
N PRO A 32 -11.20 5.62 3.22
CA PRO A 32 -10.61 6.84 2.69
C PRO A 32 -9.60 7.52 3.63
N ALA A 33 -9.85 7.46 4.95
CA ALA A 33 -8.96 8.00 5.96
C ALA A 33 -7.64 7.20 6.07
N GLU A 34 -7.70 5.88 5.91
CA GLU A 34 -6.52 4.99 5.88
C GLU A 34 -5.66 5.28 4.65
N ALA A 35 -6.28 5.34 3.48
CA ALA A 35 -5.59 5.62 2.22
C ALA A 35 -4.91 6.99 2.23
N LEU A 36 -5.58 8.03 2.75
CA LEU A 36 -4.99 9.37 2.87
C LEU A 36 -3.80 9.42 3.83
N TYR A 37 -3.89 8.73 4.97
CA TYR A 37 -2.76 8.66 5.89
C TYR A 37 -1.58 7.89 5.27
N GLY A 38 -1.86 6.78 4.57
CA GLY A 38 -0.86 6.05 3.80
C GLY A 38 -0.19 6.88 2.72
N LEU A 39 -0.95 7.72 2.00
CA LEU A 39 -0.43 8.67 1.02
C LEU A 39 0.49 9.71 1.67
N ALA A 40 0.13 10.25 2.84
CA ALA A 40 0.98 11.18 3.57
C ALA A 40 2.33 10.54 3.96
N GLU A 41 2.31 9.29 4.44
CA GLU A 41 3.55 8.57 4.75
C GLU A 41 4.40 8.26 3.50
N GLN A 42 3.78 8.08 2.33
CA GLN A 42 4.52 7.99 1.07
C GLN A 42 5.22 9.30 0.72
N PHE A 43 4.56 10.45 0.87
CA PHE A 43 5.19 11.76 0.63
C PHE A 43 6.35 12.02 1.58
N LYS A 44 6.21 11.64 2.85
CA LYS A 44 7.30 11.66 3.83
C LYS A 44 8.50 10.83 3.37
N ALA A 45 8.26 9.58 2.96
CA ALA A 45 9.31 8.69 2.49
C ALA A 45 10.02 9.22 1.23
N GLN A 46 9.31 9.99 0.41
CA GLN A 46 9.85 10.67 -0.77
C GLN A 46 10.56 12.00 -0.45
N GLY A 47 10.59 12.43 0.82
CA GLY A 47 11.17 13.72 1.21
C GLY A 47 10.36 14.93 0.74
N ASN A 48 9.03 14.78 0.62
CA ASN A 48 8.11 15.86 0.25
C ASN A 48 7.27 16.30 1.46
N PRO A 49 7.83 17.12 2.37
CA PRO A 49 7.15 17.51 3.62
C PRO A 49 5.94 18.42 3.36
N SER A 50 5.90 19.17 2.25
CA SER A 50 4.71 19.99 1.95
C SER A 50 3.52 19.13 1.58
N ALA A 51 3.70 18.18 0.67
CA ALA A 51 2.63 17.28 0.26
C ALA A 51 2.17 16.39 1.43
N GLN A 52 3.10 15.94 2.28
CA GLN A 52 2.74 15.23 3.52
C GLN A 52 1.84 16.10 4.40
N ARG A 53 2.28 17.32 4.74
CA ARG A 53 1.52 18.22 5.62
C ARG A 53 0.12 18.52 5.08
N GLU A 54 0.02 18.91 3.81
CA GLU A 54 -1.24 19.24 3.15
C GLU A 54 -2.20 18.04 3.17
N THR A 55 -1.68 16.83 2.94
CA THR A 55 -2.48 15.59 3.00
C THR A 55 -2.97 15.30 4.41
N LEU A 56 -2.12 15.48 5.43
CA LEU A 56 -2.49 15.29 6.84
C LEU A 56 -3.54 16.31 7.30
N GLU A 57 -3.40 17.58 6.91
CA GLU A 57 -4.37 18.64 7.20
C GLU A 57 -5.73 18.33 6.56
N TYR A 58 -5.72 17.91 5.29
CA TYR A 58 -6.93 17.50 4.58
C TYR A 58 -7.61 16.30 5.25
N LEU A 59 -6.83 15.28 5.65
CA LEU A 59 -7.31 14.11 6.37
C LEU A 59 -8.03 14.50 7.66
N VAL A 60 -7.41 15.37 8.47
CA VAL A 60 -7.99 15.87 9.72
C VAL A 60 -9.28 16.65 9.48
N ALA A 61 -9.30 17.52 8.48
CA ALA A 61 -10.46 18.33 8.15
C ALA A 61 -11.65 17.48 7.67
N ARG A 62 -11.37 16.47 6.82
CA ARG A 62 -12.42 15.69 6.15
C ARG A 62 -12.92 14.49 6.95
N TYR A 63 -12.06 13.92 7.79
CA TYR A 63 -12.33 12.70 8.58
C TYR A 63 -11.94 12.87 10.05
N PRO A 64 -12.46 13.89 10.76
CA PRO A 64 -11.96 14.31 12.07
C PRO A 64 -12.07 13.25 13.16
N ASN A 65 -13.03 12.33 13.07
CA ASN A 65 -13.28 11.28 14.05
C ASN A 65 -12.60 9.94 13.71
N SER A 66 -11.81 9.89 12.64
CA SER A 66 -11.08 8.67 12.29
C SER A 66 -9.84 8.49 13.19
N ARG A 67 -9.47 7.24 13.48
CA ARG A 67 -8.20 6.96 14.19
C ARG A 67 -6.99 7.57 13.48
N PHE A 68 -7.06 7.67 12.15
CA PHE A 68 -6.00 8.23 11.32
C PHE A 68 -5.91 9.76 11.44
N ALA A 69 -7.01 10.45 11.77
CA ALA A 69 -6.95 11.88 12.08
C ALA A 69 -6.20 12.16 13.38
N GLU A 70 -6.30 11.29 14.40
CA GLU A 70 -5.49 11.45 15.62
C GLU A 70 -3.99 11.23 15.37
N MET A 71 -3.66 10.22 14.54
CA MET A 71 -2.28 10.00 14.10
C MET A 71 -1.77 11.20 13.30
N ALA A 72 -2.56 11.72 12.36
CA ALA A 72 -2.22 12.89 11.57
C ALA A 72 -2.00 14.14 12.42
N ARG A 73 -2.86 14.41 13.41
CA ARG A 73 -2.66 15.49 14.39
C ARG A 73 -1.33 15.35 15.14
N THR A 74 -1.00 14.13 15.54
CA THR A 74 0.24 13.83 16.25
C THR A 74 1.46 14.11 15.36
N ASP A 75 1.42 13.74 14.09
CA ASP A 75 2.55 13.94 13.18
C ASP A 75 2.68 15.40 12.74
N LEU A 76 1.58 16.11 12.53
CA LEU A 76 1.57 17.57 12.33
C LEU A 76 2.21 18.30 13.51
N ALA A 77 1.95 17.87 14.75
CA ALA A 77 2.55 18.46 15.94
C ALA A 77 4.07 18.22 16.06
N LYS A 78 4.59 17.13 15.49
CA LYS A 78 6.04 16.84 15.45
C LYS A 78 6.77 17.63 14.35
N GLY A 79 6.04 18.07 13.33
CA GLY A 79 6.59 18.66 12.11
C GLY A 79 6.83 17.59 11.04
N PRO A 80 6.06 17.60 9.94
CA PRO A 80 6.33 16.78 8.75
C PRO A 80 7.51 17.31 7.93
#